data_AF-A0A945SQE7-F1
#
_entry.id   AF-A0A945SQE7-F1
#
_cell.length_a   1.000
_cell.length_b   1.000
_cell.length_c   1.000
_cell.angle_alpha   90.00
_cell.angle_beta   90.00
_cell.angle_gamma   90.00
#
_symmetry.space_group_name_H-M   'P 1'
#
loop_
_entity.id
_entity.type
_entity.pdbx_description
1 polymer ?
#
loop_
_entity_poly.entity_id
_entity_poly.type
_entity_poly.pdbx_seq_one_letter_code
_entity_poly.pdbx_strand_id
1 'polypeptide(L)'
;IAALVGLGSVSTALAYILYFRILEKAGATNLVLVTFLIPVSALALGIFILGEVLLIQHILGLLCIGVGLAALDGRLFKKTR
;
A
#
# COMPACT_ATOMS: atom_id res chain seq x y z
N ILE A 1 7.16 -26.44 0.47
CA ILE A 1 7.41 -26.21 1.92
C ILE A 1 8.09 -24.86 2.15
N ALA A 2 9.26 -24.58 1.56
CA ALA A 2 9.94 -23.27 1.72
C ALA A 2 9.06 -22.05 1.37
N ALA A 3 8.29 -22.10 0.28
CA ALA A 3 7.35 -21.03 -0.08
C ALA A 3 6.24 -20.82 0.96
N LEU A 4 5.70 -21.89 1.55
CA LEU A 4 4.69 -21.80 2.61
C LEU A 4 5.27 -21.19 3.88
N VAL A 5 6.49 -21.58 4.25
CA VAL A 5 7.21 -20.99 5.39
C VAL A 5 7.47 -19.51 5.14
N GLY A 6 7.94 -19.14 3.94
CA GLY A 6 8.15 -17.73 3.58
C GLY A 6 6.88 -16.89 3.67
N LEU A 7 5.76 -17.39 3.13
CA LEU A 7 4.47 -16.72 3.20
C LEU A 7 3.99 -16.58 4.65
N GLY A 8 3.94 -17.67 5.41
CA GLY A 8 3.43 -17.67 6.79
C GLY A 8 4.29 -16.87 7.76
N SER A 9 5.61 -16.94 7.63
CA SER A 9 6.52 -16.25 8.55
C SER A 9 6.74 -14.79 8.16
N VAL A 10 7.18 -14.53 6.93
CA VAL A 10 7.60 -13.17 6.52
C VAL A 10 6.40 -12.36 6.05
N SER A 11 5.61 -12.91 5.13
CA SER A 11 4.52 -12.15 4.51
C SER A 11 3.30 -12.00 5.43
N THR A 12 3.14 -12.89 6.42
CA THR A 12 2.03 -12.87 7.38
C THR A 12 2.48 -12.49 8.78
N ALA A 13 3.19 -13.37 9.51
CA ALA A 13 3.47 -13.14 10.93
C ALA A 13 4.26 -11.85 11.18
N LEU A 14 5.36 -11.64 10.44
CA LEU A 14 6.19 -10.43 10.56
C LEU A 14 5.41 -9.18 10.13
N ALA A 15 4.69 -9.26 9.01
CA ALA A 15 3.86 -8.15 8.52
C ALA A 15 2.79 -7.71 9.55
N TYR A 16 2.13 -8.67 10.21
CA TYR A 16 1.15 -8.37 11.26
C TYR A 16 1.78 -7.72 12.50
N ILE A 17 2.96 -8.17 12.92
CA ILE A 17 3.68 -7.52 14.04
C ILE A 17 3.97 -6.06 13.69
N LEU A 18 4.45 -5.78 12.48
CA LEU A 18 4.67 -4.41 12.01
C LEU A 18 3.36 -3.62 11.95
N TYR A 19 2.29 -4.22 11.45
CA TYR A 19 0.96 -3.59 11.38
C TYR A 19 0.48 -3.14 12.76
N PHE A 20 0.52 -4.02 13.76
CA PHE A 20 0.13 -3.67 15.14
C PHE A 20 1.07 -2.63 15.75
N ARG A 21 2.36 -2.66 15.44
CA ARG A 21 3.31 -1.65 15.92
C ARG A 21 3.06 -0.27 15.31
N ILE A 22 2.70 -0.21 14.03
CA ILE A 22 2.32 1.04 13.35
C ILE A 22 0.98 1.54 13.92
N LEU A 23 0.04 0.63 14.22
CA LEU A 23 -1.22 0.97 14.88
C LEU A 23 -0.97 1.70 16.20
N GLU A 24 -0.10 1.14 17.05
CA GLU A 24 0.24 1.71 18.35
C GLU A 24 0.98 3.05 18.25
N LYS A 25 1.92 3.20 17.30
CA LYS A 25 2.74 4.42 17.19
C LYS A 25 2.08 5.56 16.42
N ALA A 26 1.42 5.26 15.32
CA ALA A 26 1.00 6.26 14.33
C ALA A 26 -0.52 6.48 14.30
N GLY A 27 -1.28 5.66 15.05
CA GLY A 27 -2.74 5.71 15.10
C GLY A 27 -3.41 5.23 13.82
N ALA A 28 -4.73 5.04 13.87
CA ALA A 28 -5.53 4.46 12.79
C ALA A 28 -5.41 5.22 11.45
N THR A 29 -5.20 6.53 11.49
CA THR A 29 -5.13 7.37 10.27
C THR A 29 -3.91 7.03 9.39
N ASN A 30 -2.74 6.75 9.97
CA ASN A 30 -1.55 6.43 9.19
C ASN A 30 -1.54 4.97 8.70
N LEU A 31 -2.29 4.07 9.33
CA LEU A 31 -2.43 2.69 8.85
C LEU A 31 -3.15 2.60 7.51
N VAL A 32 -4.13 3.47 7.29
CA VAL A 32 -4.87 3.53 6.03
C VAL A 32 -3.94 3.84 4.85
N LEU A 33 -2.87 4.62 5.07
CA LEU A 33 -1.84 4.89 4.06
C LEU A 33 -1.13 3.61 3.59
N VAL A 34 -0.93 2.64 4.48
CA VAL A 34 -0.31 1.35 4.12
C VAL A 34 -1.17 0.61 3.10
N THR A 35 -2.50 0.59 3.28
CA THR A 35 -3.42 -0.08 2.34
C THR A 35 -3.37 0.59 0.96
N PHE A 36 -3.20 1.91 0.91
CA PHE A 36 -3.01 2.66 -0.33
C PHE A 36 -1.65 2.45 -0.98
N LEU A 37 -0.65 2.02 -0.22
CA LEU A 37 0.67 1.68 -0.74
C LEU A 37 0.70 0.29 -1.40
N ILE A 38 -0.24 -0.59 -1.08
CA ILE A 38 -0.31 -1.97 -1.62
C ILE A 38 -0.39 -1.97 -3.15
N PRO A 39 -1.33 -1.24 -3.82
CA PRO A 39 -1.44 -1.24 -5.27
C PRO A 39 -0.18 -0.69 -5.97
N VAL A 40 0.42 0.36 -5.41
CA VAL A 40 1.62 1.00 -5.98
C VAL A 40 2.82 0.06 -5.89
N SER A 41 3.03 -0.56 -4.73
CA SER A 41 4.12 -1.51 -4.52
C SER A 41 3.92 -2.81 -5.32
N ALA A 42 2.69 -3.33 -5.41
CA ALA A 42 2.36 -4.48 -6.24
C ALA A 42 2.68 -4.23 -7.71
N LEU A 43 2.27 -3.07 -8.26
CA LEU A 43 2.56 -2.71 -9.65
C LEU A 43 4.07 -2.52 -9.88
N ALA A 44 4.77 -1.85 -8.95
CA ALA A 44 6.21 -1.69 -9.04
C ALA A 44 6.93 -3.05 -9.09
N LEU A 45 6.57 -3.97 -8.19
CA LEU A 45 7.12 -5.33 -8.18
C LEU A 45 6.75 -6.11 -9.46
N GLY A 46 5.53 -5.96 -9.97
CA GLY A 46 5.10 -6.56 -11.23
C GLY A 46 5.97 -6.12 -12.42
N ILE A 47 6.28 -4.82 -12.53
CA ILE A 47 7.15 -4.30 -13.60
C ILE A 47 8.60 -4.74 -13.38
N PHE A 48 9.16 -4.51 -12.19
CA PHE A 48 10.61 -4.66 -11.96
C PHE A 48 11.05 -6.12 -11.80
N ILE A 49 10.21 -6.97 -11.19
CA ILE A 49 10.54 -8.37 -10.91
C ILE A 49 9.93 -9.28 -11.97
N LEU A 50 8.67 -9.03 -12.33
CA LEU A 50 7.92 -9.91 -13.23
C LEU A 50 8.01 -9.47 -14.71
N GLY A 51 8.46 -8.24 -14.98
CA GLY A 51 8.56 -7.70 -16.33
C GLY A 51 7.20 -7.35 -16.96
N GLU A 52 6.17 -7.10 -16.15
CA GLU A 52 4.83 -6.78 -16.66
C GLU A 52 4.82 -5.46 -17.44
N VAL A 53 4.07 -5.48 -18.55
CA VAL A 53 3.89 -4.30 -19.41
C VAL A 53 2.85 -3.38 -18.80
N LEU A 54 3.22 -2.11 -18.63
CA LEU A 54 2.33 -1.11 -18.07
C LEU A 54 1.19 -0.76 -19.04
N LEU A 55 0.02 -1.35 -18.81
CA LEU A 55 -1.23 -0.99 -19.49
C LEU A 55 -1.79 0.34 -18.95
N ILE A 56 -2.49 1.07 -19.84
CA ILE A 56 -3.20 2.31 -19.50
C ILE A 56 -4.18 2.12 -18.33
N GLN A 57 -4.73 0.91 -18.20
CA GLN A 57 -5.67 0.53 -17.15
C GLN A 57 -5.03 0.60 -15.76
N HIS A 58 -3.75 0.22 -15.62
CA HIS A 58 -3.03 0.32 -14.35
C HIS A 58 -2.83 1.78 -13.95
N ILE A 59 -2.52 2.65 -14.92
CA ILE A 59 -2.39 4.09 -14.69
C ILE A 59 -3.72 4.68 -14.24
N LEU A 60 -4.82 4.34 -14.91
CA LEU A 60 -6.17 4.79 -14.53
C LEU A 60 -6.57 4.31 -13.13
N GLY A 61 -6.27 3.05 -12.80
CA GLY A 61 -6.47 2.50 -11.47
C GLY A 61 -5.68 3.26 -10.40
N LEU A 62 -4.38 3.51 -10.65
CA LEU A 62 -3.52 4.29 -9.76
C LEU A 62 -4.02 5.72 -9.56
N LEU A 63 -4.48 6.37 -10.64
CA LEU A 63 -5.09 7.69 -10.59
C LEU A 63 -6.35 7.69 -9.73
N CYS A 64 -7.23 6.71 -9.93
CA CYS A 64 -8.46 6.58 -9.16
C CYS A 64 -8.18 6.40 -7.66
N ILE A 65 -7.23 5.53 -7.31
CA ILE A 65 -6.79 5.31 -5.93
C ILE A 65 -6.14 6.57 -5.35
N GLY A 66 -5.32 7.26 -6.13
CA GLY A 66 -4.69 8.53 -5.73
C GLY A 66 -5.71 9.64 -5.45
N VAL A 67 -6.75 9.76 -6.27
CA VAL A 67 -7.86 10.70 -6.05
C VAL A 67 -8.68 10.32 -4.81
N GLY A 68 -8.97 9.03 -4.61
CA GLY A 68 -9.65 8.55 -3.40
C GLY A 68 -8.85 8.85 -2.14
N LEU A 69 -7.53 8.61 -2.16
CA LEU A 69 -6.64 8.96 -1.07
C LEU A 69 -6.61 10.48 -0.84
N ALA A 70 -6.48 11.29 -1.90
CA ALA A 70 -6.51 12.75 -1.79
C ALA A 70 -7.80 13.27 -1.13
N ALA A 71 -8.94 12.66 -1.42
CA ALA A 71 -10.23 12.98 -0.81
C ALA A 71 -10.31 12.54 0.67
N LEU A 72 -9.78 11.36 1.00
CA LEU A 72 -9.82 10.79 2.36
C LEU A 72 -8.81 11.44 3.31
N ASP A 73 -7.60 11.69 2.84
CA ASP A 73 -6.51 12.22 3.66
C ASP A 73 -6.77 13.71 4.01
N GLY A 74 -7.55 14.43 3.20
CA GLY A 74 -7.98 15.82 3.46
C GLY A 74 -6.83 16.83 3.59
N ARG A 75 -5.58 16.38 3.52
CA ARG A 75 -4.36 17.18 3.70
C ARG A 75 -4.17 18.21 2.60
N LEU A 76 -4.73 17.99 1.41
CA LEU A 76 -4.80 19.00 0.34
C LEU A 76 -5.66 20.21 0.73
N PHE A 77 -6.64 20.04 1.63
CA PHE A 77 -7.47 21.15 2.14
C PHE A 77 -6.89 21.80 3.41
N LYS A 78 -5.86 21.23 4.04
CA LYS A 78 -5.28 21.75 5.29
C LYS A 78 -4.16 22.80 5.10
N LYS A 79 -3.89 23.24 3.86
CA LYS A 79 -2.92 24.33 3.59
C LYS A 79 -3.57 25.73 3.46
N THR A 80 -4.86 25.87 3.75
CA THR A 80 -5.51 27.20 3.86
C THR A 80 -6.59 27.21 4.94
N ARG A 81 -6.20 27.07 6.21
CA ARG A 81 -6.57 27.98 7.33
C ARG A 81 -5.96 27.51 8.64
#